data_AF-A0ABD5CN65-F1
#
_entry.id   AF-A0ABD5CN65-F1
#
_cell.length_a   1.000
_cell.length_b   1.000
_cell.length_c   1.000
_cell.angle_alpha   90.00
_cell.angle_beta   90.00
_cell.angle_gamma   90.00
#
_symmetry.space_group_name_H-M   'P 1'
#
loop_
_entity.id
_entity.type
_entity.pdbx_description
1 polymer ?
#
loop_
_entity_poly.entity_id
_entity_poly.type
_entity_poly.pdbx_seq_one_letter_code
_entity_poly.pdbx_strand_id
1 'polypeptide(L)'
;MVPAKELPFTLQKSGGMDFINAPEKAAALVSAGLLTAKDAEVKAMFGNQLVPGVQYSLTDEGKKYLVKGAAGNLGNWDAFCGGKYKVKDVENFTQPADMFGTKISQVNYLYEVDDAPAWAKQPAIQAAYPSVQHDVTGSPRDKAVLVATNEGWMHERLFKSKGG
;
A
#
# COMPACT_ATOMS: atom_id res chain seq x y z
N MET A 1 0.23 -2.48 2.65
CA MET A 1 -0.91 -3.42 2.78
C MET A 1 -0.72 -4.27 4.02
N VAL A 2 -1.77 -4.52 4.80
CA VAL A 2 -1.71 -5.51 5.88
C VAL A 2 -1.68 -6.96 5.35
N PRO A 3 -1.12 -7.94 6.08
CA PRO A 3 -1.04 -9.33 5.62
C PRO A 3 -2.40 -10.07 5.50
N ALA A 4 -3.49 -9.47 5.96
CA ALA A 4 -4.84 -10.02 5.92
C ALA A 4 -5.84 -8.96 5.43
N LYS A 5 -7.11 -9.33 5.25
CA LYS A 5 -8.14 -8.40 4.78
C LYS A 5 -8.30 -7.17 5.68
N GLU A 6 -8.31 -7.39 6.99
CA GLU A 6 -8.59 -6.38 8.00
C GLU A 6 -7.86 -6.68 9.32
N LEU A 7 -7.84 -5.70 10.23
CA LEU A 7 -7.30 -5.83 11.58
C LEU A 7 -8.42 -5.97 12.63
N PRO A 8 -8.21 -6.74 13.72
CA PRO A 8 -7.07 -7.63 13.98
C PRO A 8 -7.11 -8.89 13.09
N PHE A 9 -5.96 -9.55 12.92
CA PHE A 9 -5.89 -10.82 12.19
C PHE A 9 -5.05 -11.86 12.95
N THR A 10 -5.15 -13.11 12.54
CA THR A 10 -4.42 -14.24 13.14
C THR A 10 -3.65 -15.02 12.07
N LEU A 11 -2.43 -15.44 12.38
CA LEU A 11 -1.62 -16.34 11.52
C LEU A 11 -1.28 -17.63 12.28
N GLN A 12 -1.22 -18.75 11.56
CA GLN A 12 -0.77 -20.03 12.11
C GLN A 12 0.75 -20.09 12.17
N LYS A 13 1.32 -20.78 13.16
CA LYS A 13 2.79 -20.93 13.26
C LYS A 13 3.38 -21.94 12.28
N SER A 14 2.59 -22.91 11.80
CA SER A 14 3.04 -23.92 10.83
C SER A 14 1.87 -24.47 10.01
N GLY A 15 2.11 -24.78 8.73
CA GLY A 15 1.24 -25.67 7.94
C GLY A 15 0.10 -25.00 7.16
N GLY A 16 0.13 -23.69 6.95
CA GLY A 16 -0.83 -22.98 6.09
C GLY A 16 -0.26 -22.66 4.70
N MET A 17 -1.13 -22.44 3.70
CA MET A 17 -0.82 -21.56 2.57
C MET A 17 -0.74 -20.13 3.10
N ASP A 18 0.25 -19.82 3.93
CA ASP A 18 0.55 -18.44 4.26
C ASP A 18 0.88 -17.75 2.95
N PHE A 19 0.01 -16.83 2.51
CA PHE A 19 0.26 -15.99 1.35
C PHE A 19 1.70 -15.51 1.43
N ILE A 20 2.51 -15.87 0.44
CA ILE A 20 3.99 -15.83 0.48
C ILE A 20 4.47 -14.59 1.26
N ASN A 21 5.13 -14.84 2.40
CA ASN A 21 5.74 -13.87 3.33
C ASN A 21 4.80 -13.14 4.32
N ALA A 22 3.58 -13.63 4.57
CA ALA A 22 2.67 -13.03 5.55
C ALA A 22 3.24 -12.90 6.99
N PRO A 23 3.94 -13.92 7.54
CA PRO A 23 4.56 -13.81 8.87
C PRO A 23 5.67 -12.75 8.94
N GLU A 24 6.51 -12.67 7.91
CA GLU A 24 7.61 -11.69 7.82
C GLU A 24 7.08 -10.26 7.77
N LYS A 25 6.04 -10.03 6.97
CA LYS A 25 5.33 -8.74 6.90
C LYS A 25 4.69 -8.37 8.23
N ALA A 26 4.04 -9.32 8.90
CA ALA A 26 3.45 -9.08 10.21
C ALA A 26 4.53 -8.74 11.26
N ALA A 27 5.65 -9.47 11.26
CA ALA A 27 6.78 -9.21 12.14
C ALA A 27 7.41 -7.82 11.90
N ALA A 28 7.55 -7.39 10.65
CA ALA A 28 8.04 -6.06 10.31
C ALA A 28 7.11 -4.94 10.81
N LEU A 29 5.79 -5.14 10.74
CA LEU A 29 4.80 -4.20 11.29
C LEU A 29 4.83 -4.15 12.82
N VAL A 30 5.17 -5.27 13.48
CA VAL A 30 5.37 -5.32 14.94
C VAL A 30 6.65 -4.61 15.35
N SER A 31 7.77 -4.85 14.65
CA SER A 31 9.04 -4.14 14.93
C SER A 31 8.93 -2.63 14.67
N ALA A 32 8.09 -2.23 13.71
CA ALA A 32 7.71 -0.85 13.45
C ALA A 32 6.80 -0.23 14.53
N GLY A 33 6.30 -1.01 15.49
CA GLY A 33 5.39 -0.54 16.54
C GLY A 33 3.96 -0.27 16.05
N LEU A 34 3.61 -0.66 14.82
CA LEU A 34 2.27 -0.47 14.25
C LEU A 34 1.29 -1.55 14.70
N LEU A 35 1.80 -2.75 14.99
CA LEU A 35 1.04 -3.89 15.48
C LEU A 35 1.66 -4.46 16.77
N THR A 36 0.84 -5.14 17.57
CA THR A 36 1.29 -6.04 18.64
C THR A 36 1.05 -7.48 18.23
N ALA A 37 1.97 -8.38 18.60
CA ALA A 37 1.79 -9.83 18.46
C ALA A 37 1.47 -10.46 19.82
N LYS A 38 0.50 -11.37 19.87
CA LYS A 38 0.17 -12.18 21.04
C LYS A 38 -0.06 -13.63 20.63
N ASP A 39 0.51 -14.57 21.37
CA ASP A 39 0.23 -15.99 21.16
C ASP A 39 -1.26 -16.28 21.37
N ALA A 40 -1.83 -17.07 20.46
CA ALA A 40 -3.25 -17.42 20.46
C ALA A 40 -3.48 -18.80 19.85
N GLU A 41 -4.60 -19.43 20.19
CA GLU A 41 -5.13 -20.55 19.42
C GLU A 41 -5.95 -20.03 18.25
N VAL A 42 -5.63 -20.50 17.05
CA VAL A 42 -6.24 -20.00 15.80
C VAL A 42 -6.87 -21.17 15.06
N LYS A 43 -7.97 -20.92 14.36
CA LYS A 43 -8.60 -21.95 13.54
C LYS A 43 -7.64 -22.40 12.45
N ALA A 44 -7.42 -23.71 12.32
CA ALA A 44 -6.63 -24.32 11.26
C ALA A 44 -7.14 -23.94 9.87
N MET A 45 -6.24 -23.83 8.89
CA MET A 45 -6.61 -23.44 7.52
C MET A 45 -7.38 -24.58 6.84
N PHE A 46 -7.04 -25.82 7.21
CA PHE A 46 -7.72 -27.04 6.83
C PHE A 46 -8.31 -27.71 8.07
N GLY A 47 -9.56 -28.13 7.96
CA GLY A 47 -10.29 -28.75 9.06
C GLY A 47 -10.86 -27.75 10.06
N ASN A 48 -11.29 -28.28 11.22
CA ASN A 48 -12.03 -27.52 12.22
C ASN A 48 -11.32 -27.49 13.59
N GLN A 49 -10.01 -27.75 13.61
CA GLN A 49 -9.18 -27.80 14.81
C GLN A 49 -8.57 -26.42 15.11
N LEU A 50 -8.33 -26.16 16.40
CA LEU A 50 -7.51 -25.03 16.85
C LEU A 50 -6.04 -25.43 16.89
N VAL A 51 -5.17 -24.59 16.34
CA VAL A 51 -3.72 -24.80 16.29
C VAL A 51 -2.98 -23.60 16.87
N PRO A 52 -1.72 -23.77 17.32
CA PRO A 52 -0.90 -22.65 17.77
C PRO A 52 -0.72 -21.59 16.67
N GLY A 53 -1.02 -20.34 17.02
CA GLY A 53 -0.91 -19.19 16.13
C GLY A 53 -0.53 -17.92 16.89
N VAL A 54 -0.59 -16.81 16.16
CA VAL A 54 -0.29 -15.47 16.66
C VAL A 54 -1.41 -14.54 16.22
N GLN A 55 -1.98 -13.81 17.17
CA GLN A 55 -2.91 -12.71 16.92
C GLN A 55 -2.14 -11.39 16.82
N TYR A 56 -2.40 -10.66 15.73
CA TYR A 56 -1.85 -9.34 15.47
C TYR A 56 -2.95 -8.29 15.65
N SER A 57 -2.69 -7.32 16.52
CA SER A 57 -3.63 -6.26 16.87
C SER A 57 -3.02 -4.89 16.66
N LEU A 58 -3.86 -3.90 16.36
CA LEU A 58 -3.45 -2.53 16.05
C LEU A 58 -3.00 -1.78 17.32
N THR A 59 -1.84 -1.12 17.27
CA THR A 59 -1.37 -0.23 18.34
C THR A 59 -1.99 1.16 18.22
N ASP A 60 -1.85 1.99 19.26
CA ASP A 60 -2.27 3.40 19.17
C ASP A 60 -1.45 4.20 18.15
N GLU A 61 -0.19 3.83 17.92
CA GLU A 61 0.62 4.41 16.84
C GLU A 61 0.12 3.93 15.48
N GLY A 62 -0.17 2.63 15.33
CA GLY A 62 -0.71 2.05 14.10
C GLY A 62 -2.03 2.71 13.67
N LYS A 63 -2.92 3.03 14.62
CA LYS A 63 -4.20 3.71 14.34
C LYS A 63 -4.02 5.03 13.57
N LYS A 64 -2.91 5.74 13.79
CA LYS A 64 -2.64 7.03 13.13
C LYS A 64 -2.39 6.88 11.63
N TYR A 65 -1.89 5.73 11.19
CA TYR A 65 -1.52 5.50 9.79
C TYR A 65 -2.44 4.53 9.07
N LEU A 66 -3.33 3.82 9.78
CA LEU A 66 -4.23 2.86 9.17
C LEU A 66 -5.30 3.55 8.33
N VAL A 67 -5.37 3.20 7.05
CA VAL A 67 -6.42 3.65 6.13
C VAL A 67 -7.17 2.41 5.64
N LYS A 68 -8.48 2.39 5.92
CA LYS A 68 -9.33 1.26 5.56
C LYS A 68 -9.53 1.18 4.05
N GLY A 69 -9.40 -0.04 3.51
CA GLY A 69 -9.58 -0.27 2.06
C GLY A 69 -8.56 0.40 1.14
N ALA A 70 -7.47 0.96 1.67
CA ALA A 70 -6.52 1.74 0.89
C ALA A 70 -5.46 0.92 0.15
N ALA A 71 -5.47 -0.42 0.25
CA ALA A 71 -4.47 -1.26 -0.41
C ALA A 71 -4.58 -1.27 -1.95
N GLY A 72 -5.68 -0.75 -2.52
CA GLY A 72 -5.88 -0.69 -3.98
C GLY A 72 -5.97 -2.06 -4.66
N ASN A 73 -6.17 -3.13 -3.88
CA ASN A 73 -6.35 -4.49 -4.35
C ASN A 73 -7.84 -4.86 -4.48
N LEU A 74 -8.15 -5.94 -5.21
CA LEU A 74 -9.53 -6.40 -5.43
C LEU A 74 -10.34 -6.65 -4.13
N GLY A 75 -9.65 -6.88 -3.02
CA GLY A 75 -10.28 -7.13 -1.72
C GLY A 75 -10.52 -5.89 -0.86
N ASN A 76 -10.12 -4.69 -1.30
CA ASN A 76 -10.10 -3.47 -0.47
C ASN A 76 -9.51 -3.74 0.92
N TRP A 77 -8.29 -4.27 0.96
CA TRP A 77 -7.62 -4.56 2.22
C TRP A 77 -7.16 -3.26 2.88
N ASP A 78 -7.04 -3.30 4.19
CA ASP A 78 -6.48 -2.17 4.93
C ASP A 78 -4.99 -1.97 4.58
N ALA A 79 -4.53 -0.73 4.68
CA ALA A 79 -3.13 -0.40 4.48
C ALA A 79 -2.68 0.71 5.43
N PHE A 80 -1.40 0.69 5.78
CA PHE A 80 -0.76 1.81 6.47
C PHE A 80 -0.28 2.83 5.45
N CYS A 81 -0.65 4.09 5.63
CA CYS A 81 -0.18 5.21 4.84
C CYS A 81 1.27 5.55 5.23
N GLY A 82 2.20 5.34 4.29
CA GLY A 82 3.63 5.55 4.48
C GLY A 82 4.15 6.94 4.08
N GLY A 83 3.25 7.90 3.80
CA GLY A 83 3.59 9.25 3.35
C GLY A 83 2.72 9.70 2.18
N LYS A 84 3.07 10.84 1.60
CA LYS A 84 2.37 11.43 0.45
C LYS A 84 3.33 11.54 -0.74
N TYR A 85 2.88 11.09 -1.90
CA TYR A 85 3.65 11.33 -3.13
C TYR A 85 3.56 12.79 -3.53
N LYS A 86 4.72 13.36 -3.85
CA LYS A 86 4.87 14.72 -4.35
C LYS A 86 5.67 14.67 -5.64
N VAL A 87 5.14 15.28 -6.70
CA VAL A 87 5.87 15.41 -7.96
C VAL A 87 7.09 16.28 -7.72
N LYS A 88 8.26 15.74 -8.02
CA LYS A 88 9.55 16.41 -7.88
C LYS A 88 9.93 17.11 -9.18
N ASP A 89 9.77 16.42 -10.31
CA ASP A 89 10.08 16.97 -11.63
C ASP A 89 9.27 16.29 -12.73
N VAL A 90 9.00 16.98 -13.83
CA VAL A 90 8.36 16.41 -15.02
C VAL A 90 9.42 16.25 -16.10
N GLU A 91 9.78 15.00 -16.40
CA GLU A 91 10.89 14.71 -17.32
C GLU A 91 10.48 14.96 -18.78
N ASN A 92 9.28 14.53 -19.18
CA ASN A 92 8.73 14.76 -20.52
C ASN A 92 7.25 14.41 -20.58
N PHE A 93 6.58 14.84 -21.67
CA PHE A 93 5.20 14.49 -21.96
C PHE A 93 4.97 14.31 -23.46
N THR A 94 3.97 13.48 -23.81
CA THR A 94 3.57 13.31 -25.21
C THR A 94 2.75 14.51 -25.67
N GLN A 95 2.79 14.81 -26.98
CA GLN A 95 1.87 15.80 -27.54
C GLN A 95 0.41 15.40 -27.23
N PRO A 96 -0.45 16.37 -26.86
CA PRO A 96 -1.87 16.12 -26.66
C PRO A 96 -2.52 15.52 -27.90
N ALA A 97 -3.15 14.36 -27.75
CA ALA A 97 -3.83 13.67 -28.84
C ALA A 97 -5.25 13.29 -28.43
N ASP A 98 -6.18 13.30 -29.40
CA ASP A 98 -7.55 12.87 -29.18
C ASP A 98 -7.63 11.34 -29.13
N MET A 99 -8.20 10.82 -28.05
CA MET A 99 -8.45 9.40 -27.84
C MET A 99 -9.88 9.25 -27.32
N PHE A 100 -10.75 8.59 -28.10
CA PHE A 100 -12.18 8.42 -27.79
C PHE A 100 -12.92 9.74 -27.50
N GLY A 101 -12.65 10.79 -28.27
CA GLY A 101 -13.29 12.11 -28.10
C GLY A 101 -12.77 12.90 -26.90
N THR A 102 -11.71 12.42 -26.25
CA THR A 102 -11.06 13.08 -25.12
C THR A 102 -9.60 13.35 -25.47
N LYS A 103 -9.15 14.59 -25.29
CA LYS A 103 -7.74 14.94 -25.49
C LYS A 103 -6.92 14.49 -24.28
N ILE A 104 -5.90 13.67 -24.52
CA ILE A 104 -5.02 13.10 -23.49
C ILE A 104 -3.55 13.39 -23.75
N SER A 105 -2.73 13.37 -22.69
CA SER A 105 -1.27 13.40 -22.76
C SER A 105 -0.69 12.48 -21.69
N GLN A 106 0.31 11.69 -22.03
CA GLN A 106 1.07 10.90 -21.05
C GLN A 106 2.24 11.72 -20.56
N VAL A 107 2.38 11.84 -19.24
CA VAL A 107 3.45 12.56 -18.55
C VAL A 107 4.33 11.57 -17.82
N ASN A 108 5.65 11.66 -18.02
CA ASN A 108 6.65 10.93 -17.24
C ASN A 108 7.25 11.90 -16.21
N TYR A 109 7.30 11.50 -14.94
CA TYR A 109 7.69 12.38 -13.85
C TYR A 109 8.51 11.65 -12.79
N LEU A 110 9.35 12.42 -12.10
CA LEU A 110 9.98 12.03 -10.85
C LEU A 110 9.06 12.42 -9.70
N TYR A 111 9.03 11.59 -8.67
CA TYR A 111 8.36 11.92 -7.42
C TYR A 111 9.25 11.64 -6.22
N GLU A 112 8.84 12.19 -5.10
CA GLU A 112 9.39 11.91 -3.77
C GLU A 112 8.24 11.59 -2.81
N VAL A 113 8.54 10.85 -1.74
CA VAL A 113 7.60 10.62 -0.65
C VAL A 113 7.83 11.68 0.41
N ASP A 114 6.93 12.66 0.46
CA ASP A 114 6.87 13.67 1.51
C ASP A 114 6.21 13.08 2.78
N ASP A 115 6.49 13.68 3.94
CA ASP A 115 5.95 13.26 5.23
C ASP A 115 6.16 11.76 5.58
N ALA A 116 7.19 11.10 5.03
CA ALA A 116 7.44 9.68 5.30
C ALA A 116 7.75 9.44 6.80
N PRO A 117 6.92 8.68 7.54
CA PRO A 117 7.11 8.47 8.97
C PRO A 117 8.35 7.59 9.25
N ALA A 118 8.91 7.73 10.45
CA ALA A 118 10.16 7.05 10.81
C ALA A 118 10.09 5.52 10.65
N TRP A 119 8.93 4.91 10.89
CA TRP A 119 8.74 3.47 10.72
C TRP A 119 8.91 3.01 9.27
N ALA A 120 8.56 3.85 8.27
CA ALA A 120 8.70 3.51 6.85
C ALA A 120 10.17 3.44 6.40
N LYS A 121 11.07 4.07 7.16
CA LYS A 121 12.52 4.06 6.93
C LYS A 121 13.22 2.88 7.60
N GLN A 122 12.51 2.05 8.37
CA GLN A 122 13.11 0.92 9.05
C GLN A 122 13.53 -0.18 8.06
N PRO A 123 14.72 -0.77 8.20
CA PRO A 123 15.18 -1.84 7.31
C PRO A 123 14.24 -3.05 7.25
N ALA A 124 13.62 -3.43 8.38
CA ALA A 124 12.66 -4.53 8.43
C ALA A 124 11.41 -4.26 7.56
N ILE A 125 10.92 -3.02 7.57
CA ILE A 125 9.79 -2.61 6.73
C ILE A 125 10.18 -2.61 5.26
N GLN A 126 11.34 -2.04 4.92
CA GLN A 126 11.82 -2.00 3.53
C GLN A 126 12.06 -3.40 2.95
N ALA A 127 12.60 -4.33 3.75
CA ALA A 127 12.79 -5.71 3.35
C ALA A 127 11.46 -6.45 3.14
N ALA A 128 10.49 -6.28 4.03
CA ALA A 128 9.18 -6.94 3.94
C ALA A 128 8.23 -6.29 2.90
N TYR A 129 8.46 -5.01 2.59
CA TYR A 129 7.67 -4.21 1.65
C TYR A 129 8.58 -3.51 0.63
N PRO A 130 9.02 -4.22 -0.43
CA PRO A 130 9.95 -3.68 -1.43
C PRO A 130 9.46 -2.41 -2.13
N SER A 131 8.13 -2.22 -2.27
CA SER A 131 7.57 -0.97 -2.81
C SER A 131 7.89 0.23 -1.92
N VAL A 132 7.86 0.06 -0.60
CA VAL A 132 8.25 1.13 0.35
C VAL A 132 9.73 1.44 0.22
N GLN A 133 10.58 0.42 0.05
CA GLN A 133 12.00 0.62 -0.18
C GLN A 133 12.26 1.44 -1.45
N HIS A 134 11.61 1.06 -2.55
CA HIS A 134 11.72 1.76 -3.83
C HIS A 134 11.34 3.24 -3.69
N ASP A 135 10.24 3.52 -3.01
CA ASP A 135 9.68 4.86 -2.92
C ASP A 135 10.47 5.78 -1.96
N VAL A 136 11.06 5.21 -0.90
CA VAL A 136 11.74 5.98 0.16
C VAL A 136 13.24 6.16 -0.10
N THR A 137 13.88 5.28 -0.87
CA THR A 137 15.34 5.31 -1.08
C THR A 137 15.77 5.81 -2.47
N GLY A 138 14.85 5.98 -3.41
CA GLY A 138 15.13 6.40 -4.78
C GLY A 138 14.73 7.84 -5.13
N SER A 139 14.97 8.22 -6.38
CA SER A 139 14.16 9.23 -7.10
C SER A 139 13.22 8.46 -8.03
N PRO A 140 12.16 7.85 -7.49
CA PRO A 140 11.31 6.97 -8.25
C PRO A 140 10.63 7.71 -9.40
N ARG A 141 10.48 6.99 -10.51
CA ARG A 141 9.82 7.47 -11.72
C ARG A 141 8.43 6.86 -11.80
N ASP A 142 7.47 7.63 -12.28
CA ASP A 142 6.17 7.08 -12.67
C ASP A 142 5.60 7.85 -13.87
N LYS A 143 4.50 7.34 -14.40
CA LYS A 143 3.77 7.91 -15.53
C LYS A 143 2.31 8.15 -15.17
N ALA A 144 1.76 9.25 -15.65
CA ALA A 144 0.37 9.61 -15.49
C ALA A 144 -0.25 9.88 -16.87
N VAL A 145 -1.50 9.45 -17.06
CA VAL A 145 -2.32 9.90 -18.19
C VAL A 145 -3.16 11.07 -17.70
N LEU A 146 -2.98 12.22 -18.34
CA LEU A 146 -3.76 13.42 -18.08
C LEU A 146 -4.81 13.60 -19.18
N VAL A 147 -6.02 13.92 -18.75
CA VAL A 147 -7.19 14.22 -19.56
C VAL A 147 -7.41 15.72 -19.57
N ALA A 148 -7.52 16.33 -20.74
CA ALA A 148 -7.89 17.73 -20.87
C ALA A 148 -9.39 17.89 -20.59
N THR A 149 -9.71 18.77 -19.64
CA THR A 149 -11.08 19.12 -19.26
C THR A 149 -11.27 20.64 -19.31
N ASN A 150 -12.50 21.12 -19.13
CA ASN A 150 -12.78 22.55 -19.01
C ASN A 150 -12.15 23.18 -17.75
N GLU A 151 -11.78 22.38 -16.75
CA GLU A 151 -11.10 22.80 -15.51
C GLU A 151 -9.57 22.71 -15.61
N GLY A 152 -9.04 22.37 -16.79
CA GLY A 152 -7.62 22.09 -17.02
C GLY A 152 -7.32 20.59 -17.11
N TRP A 153 -6.07 20.22 -16.85
CA TRP A 153 -5.61 18.83 -16.95
C TRP A 153 -5.92 18.04 -15.68
N MET A 154 -6.49 16.85 -15.86
CA MET A 154 -6.90 15.98 -14.76
C MET A 154 -6.31 14.59 -14.92
N HIS A 155 -5.86 13.96 -13.83
CA HIS A 155 -5.42 12.56 -13.87
C HIS A 155 -6.59 11.65 -14.29
N GLU A 156 -6.34 10.67 -15.16
CA GLU A 156 -7.39 9.81 -15.76
C GLU A 156 -8.31 9.13 -14.74
N ARG A 157 -7.77 8.65 -13.61
CA ARG A 157 -8.57 8.02 -12.55
C ARG A 157 -9.52 9.00 -11.88
N LEU A 158 -9.10 10.26 -11.70
CA LEU A 158 -9.95 11.30 -11.13
C LEU A 158 -11.06 11.67 -12.12
N PHE A 159 -10.74 11.75 -13.41
CA PHE A 159 -11.73 11.96 -14.47
C PHE A 159 -12.81 10.86 -14.48
N LYS A 160 -12.40 9.58 -14.49
CA LYS A 160 -13.32 8.43 -14.42
C LYS A 160 -14.19 8.44 -13.16
N SER A 161 -13.63 8.83 -12.01
CA SER A 161 -14.39 8.90 -10.75
C SER A 161 -15.49 9.97 -10.75
N LYS A 162 -15.39 10.99 -11.63
CA LYS A 162 -16.39 12.05 -11.80
C LYS A 162 -17.47 11.73 -12.86
N GLY A 163 -17.49 10.51 -13.39
CA GLY A 163 -18.48 10.08 -14.39
C GLY A 163 -18.14 10.44 -15.84
N GLY A 164 -16.85 10.70 -16.11
CA GLY A 164 -16.32 10.84 -17.47
C GLY A 164 -16.03 9.51 -18.16
#